data_AF-A0A350D385-F1
#
_entry.id   AF-A0A350D385-F1
#
_cell.length_a   1.000
_cell.length_b   1.000
_cell.length_c   1.000
_cell.angle_alpha   90.00
_cell.angle_beta   90.00
_cell.angle_gamma   90.00
#
_symmetry.space_group_name_H-M   'P 1'
#
loop_
_entity.id
_entity.type
_entity.pdbx_description
1 polymer ?
#
loop_
_entity_poly.entity_id
_entity_poly.type
_entity_poly.pdbx_seq_one_letter_code
_entity_poly.pdbx_strand_id
1 'polypeptide(L)' 'NILLSGWLLGEDYLSRKGAVVDVKSGKGHIALVGFRAQHRAQSHGTYKFLLNAIFYPEGM' A
#
# COMPACT_ATOMS: atom_id res chain seq x y z
N ASN A 1 -7.16 -15.70 6.87
CA ASN A 1 -7.79 -15.77 5.54
C ASN A 1 -7.56 -14.42 4.86
N ILE A 2 -6.83 -14.37 3.75
CA ILE A 2 -6.50 -13.12 3.06
C ILE A 2 -7.63 -12.65 2.12
N LEU A 3 -8.41 -13.58 1.56
CA LEU A 3 -9.67 -13.26 0.90
C LEU A 3 -10.76 -13.03 1.97
N LEU A 4 -11.27 -11.81 2.04
CA LEU A 4 -12.37 -11.46 2.95
C LEU A 4 -13.74 -11.43 2.26
N SER A 5 -13.81 -11.11 0.97
CA SER A 5 -15.08 -11.12 0.21
C SER A 5 -14.86 -11.28 -1.29
N GLY A 6 -15.65 -12.15 -1.91
CA GLY A 6 -15.73 -12.30 -3.37
C GLY A 6 -14.61 -13.16 -3.96
N TRP A 7 -13.62 -12.52 -4.57
CA TRP A 7 -12.68 -13.17 -5.49
C TRP A 7 -11.23 -12.76 -5.21
N LEU A 8 -10.33 -13.75 -5.15
CA LEU A 8 -8.88 -13.56 -5.03
C LEU A 8 -8.18 -14.34 -6.14
N LEU A 9 -7.42 -13.64 -6.98
CA LEU A 9 -6.57 -14.24 -8.00
C LEU A 9 -5.11 -14.16 -7.55
N GLY A 10 -4.39 -15.28 -7.59
CA GLY A 10 -2.95 -15.31 -7.30
C GLY A 10 -2.59 -15.15 -5.83
N GLU A 11 -3.34 -15.81 -4.92
CA GLU A 11 -3.08 -15.80 -3.48
C GLU A 11 -1.61 -16.08 -3.12
N ASP A 12 -0.98 -17.03 -3.80
CA ASP A 12 0.42 -17.41 -3.57
C ASP A 12 1.41 -16.26 -3.83
N TYR A 13 1.04 -15.31 -4.70
CA TYR A 13 1.84 -14.13 -5.00
C TYR A 13 1.59 -12.96 -4.03
N LEU A 14 0.45 -12.97 -3.34
CA LEU A 14 0.00 -11.88 -2.46
C LEU A 14 0.24 -12.20 -0.98
N SER A 15 0.09 -13.47 -0.60
CA SER A 15 0.20 -13.91 0.78
C SER A 15 1.61 -13.66 1.31
N ARG A 16 1.70 -13.18 2.56
CA ARG A 16 2.97 -12.92 3.26
C ARG A 16 3.89 -11.91 2.56
N LYS A 17 3.40 -11.13 1.59
CA LYS A 17 4.13 -10.02 0.96
C LYS A 17 3.72 -8.68 1.55
N GLY A 18 4.60 -7.68 1.43
CA GLY A 18 4.31 -6.32 1.84
C GLY A 18 3.27 -5.69 0.91
N ALA A 19 2.13 -5.27 1.46
CA ALA A 19 1.09 -4.57 0.70
C ALA A 19 1.42 -3.08 0.47
N VAL A 20 2.18 -2.50 1.39
CA VAL A 20 2.77 -1.15 1.30
C VAL A 20 4.20 -1.25 1.82
N VAL A 21 5.17 -0.73 1.06
CA VAL A 21 6.57 -0.66 1.49
C VAL A 21 7.15 0.72 1.22
N ASP A 22 7.98 1.19 2.13
CA ASP A 22 8.87 2.32 1.90
C ASP A 22 10.27 1.80 1.56
N VAL A 23 10.88 2.38 0.53
CA VAL A 23 12.23 2.05 0.10
C VAL A 23 13.04 3.33 -0.02
N LYS A 24 14.15 3.38 0.72
CA LYS A 24 15.11 4.48 0.58
C LYS A 24 15.82 4.39 -0.77
N SER A 25 15.78 5.48 -1.53
CA SER A 25 16.46 5.60 -2.82
C SER A 25 17.24 6.92 -2.87
N GLY A 26 18.57 6.82 -2.81
CA GLY A 26 19.44 7.98 -2.67
C GLY A 26 19.11 8.80 -1.43
N LYS A 27 18.74 10.07 -1.63
CA LYS A 27 18.35 11.01 -0.56
C LYS A 27 16.85 11.01 -0.25
N GLY A 28 16.04 10.25 -1.00
CA GLY A 28 14.59 10.25 -0.88
C GLY A 28 14.00 8.87 -0.61
N HIS A 29 12.68 8.81 -0.71
CA HIS A 29 11.86 7.65 -0.40
C HIS A 29 10.97 7.28 -1.60
N ILE A 30 10.78 5.98 -1.81
CA ILE A 30 9.85 5.43 -2.79
C ILE A 30 8.81 4.63 -2.01
N ALA A 31 7.59 5.13 -1.96
CA ALA A 31 6.45 4.39 -1.43
C ALA A 31 5.82 3.54 -2.53
N LEU A 32 5.81 2.22 -2.35
CA LEU A 32 5.13 1.27 -3.23
C LEU A 32 3.83 0.81 -2.57
N VAL A 33 2.70 1.04 -3.23
CA VAL A 33 1.37 0.67 -2.74
C VAL A 33 0.75 -0.34 -3.70
N GLY A 34 0.60 -1.59 -3.26
CA GLY A 34 0.13 -2.70 -4.09
C GLY A 34 -1.38 -2.69 -4.38
N PHE A 35 -2.14 -1.83 -3.68
CA PHE A 35 -3.58 -1.64 -3.89
C PHE A 35 -3.90 -0.19 -4.26
N ARG A 36 -5.03 0.02 -4.93
CA ARG A 36 -5.47 1.35 -5.40
C ARG A 36 -6.03 2.19 -4.25
N ALA A 37 -5.14 2.75 -3.44
CA ALA A 37 -5.48 3.51 -2.25
C ALA A 37 -6.46 4.66 -2.50
N GLN A 38 -6.39 5.29 -3.67
CA GLN A 38 -7.19 6.44 -4.11
C GLN A 38 -8.57 6.09 -4.69
N HIS A 39 -8.89 4.80 -4.85
CA HIS A 39 -10.11 4.41 -5.53
C HIS A 39 -11.33 4.63 -4.63
N ARG A 40 -12.38 5.31 -5.14
CA ARG A 40 -13.59 5.68 -4.37
C ARG A 40 -14.35 4.51 -3.73
N ALA A 41 -14.14 3.29 -4.22
CA ALA A 41 -14.77 2.07 -3.69
C ALA A 41 -13.87 1.31 -2.68
N GLN A 42 -12.75 1.88 -2.26
CA GLN A 42 -11.92 1.37 -1.18
C GLN A 42 -12.28 2.02 0.15
N SER A 43 -11.91 1.37 1.25
CA SER A 43 -12.12 1.92 2.59
C SER A 43 -11.35 3.24 2.76
N HIS A 44 -11.96 4.28 3.33
CA HIS A 44 -11.31 5.58 3.58
C HIS A 44 -9.94 5.47 4.29
N GLY A 45 -9.75 4.43 5.11
CA GLY A 45 -8.47 4.13 5.75
C GLY A 45 -7.31 3.85 4.79
N THR A 46 -7.56 3.61 3.50
CA THR A 46 -6.51 3.44 2.49
C THR A 46 -5.90 4.77 2.05
N TYR A 47 -6.63 5.88 2.12
CA TYR A 47 -6.13 7.19 1.69
C TYR A 47 -4.90 7.64 2.46
N LYS A 48 -4.77 7.25 3.73
CA LYS A 48 -3.58 7.56 4.54
C LYS A 48 -2.28 7.07 3.88
N PHE A 49 -2.29 5.94 3.18
CA PHE A 49 -1.08 5.42 2.54
C PHE A 49 -0.66 6.28 1.35
N LEU A 50 -1.62 6.80 0.58
CA LEU A 50 -1.34 7.73 -0.50
C LEU A 50 -0.90 9.10 0.05
N LEU A 51 -1.65 9.67 0.98
CA LEU A 51 -1.38 11.02 1.49
C LEU A 51 -0.08 11.05 2.30
N ASN A 52 0.19 10.05 3.13
CA ASN A 52 1.46 9.97 3.86
C ASN A 52 2.64 9.74 2.91
N ALA A 53 2.46 9.08 1.77
CA ALA A 53 3.53 8.98 0.76
C ALA A 53 3.85 10.34 0.10
N ILE A 54 2.83 11.18 -0.11
CA ILE A 54 3.00 12.55 -0.65
C ILE A 54 3.62 13.47 0.40
N PHE A 55 3.12 13.41 1.63
CA PHE A 55 3.58 14.22 2.76
C PHE A 55 4.54 13.45 3.65
N TYR A 56 5.47 12.71 3.03
CA TYR A 56 6.34 11.80 3.75
C TYR A 56 7.05 12.52 4.90
N PRO A 57 6.89 12.07 6.15
CA PRO A 57 7.50 12.74 7.29
C PRO A 57 9.01 12.60 7.20
N GLU A 58 9.72 13.73 7.08
CA GLU A 58 11.17 13.74 7.17
C GLU A 58 11.60 13.37 8.60
N GLY A 59 12.35 12.27 8.76
CA GLY A 59 13.03 11.94 10.02
C GLY A 59 12.42 10.85 10.91
N MET A 60 11.73 9.84 10.34
CA MET A 60 11.57 8.53 11.01
C MET A 60 12.70 7.56 10.65
#